data_AF-A0A0M3QFJ3-F1
#
_entry.id   AF-A0A0M3QFJ3-F1
#
_cell.length_a   1.000
_cell.length_b   1.000
_cell.length_c   1.000
_cell.angle_alpha   90.00
_cell.angle_beta   90.00
_cell.angle_gamma   90.00
#
_symmetry.space_group_name_H-M   'P 1'
#
loop_
_entity.id
_entity.type
_entity.pdbx_description
1 polymer ?
#
loop_
_entity_poly.entity_id
_entity_poly.type
_entity_poly.pdbx_seq_one_letter_code
_entity_poly.pdbx_strand_id
1 'polypeptide(L)' 'MYFREGENCYRFSGTNRIAVLVDCAIYYRVVAGACEFARQAIYILGWDVDSRIRLRRGEDGDQETLGQFLD' A
#
# COMPACT_ATOMS: atom_id res chain seq x y z
N MET A 1 13.87 9.04 -22.13
CA MET A 1 12.67 8.98 -21.28
C MET A 1 12.59 7.56 -20.74
N TYR A 2 12.67 7.35 -19.42
CA TYR A 2 12.79 6.00 -18.83
C TYR A 2 11.53 5.14 -19.04
N PHE A 3 10.35 5.78 -19.10
CA PHE A 3 9.07 5.12 -19.34
C PHE A 3 8.58 5.38 -20.76
N ARG A 4 8.14 4.32 -21.44
CA ARG A 4 7.55 4.27 -22.78
C ARG A 4 6.24 3.48 -22.69
N GLU A 5 5.12 4.15 -22.94
CA GLU A 5 3.81 3.50 -22.97
C GLU A 5 3.76 2.34 -23.97
N GLY A 6 3.08 1.25 -23.59
CA GLY A 6 2.95 0.06 -24.42
C GLY A 6 4.19 -0.84 -24.47
N GLU A 7 5.36 -0.35 -24.02
CA GLU A 7 6.58 -1.15 -23.94
C GLU A 7 6.96 -1.52 -22.50
N ASN A 8 7.12 -0.51 -21.63
CA ASN A 8 7.54 -0.70 -20.24
C ASN A 8 6.71 0.13 -19.24
N CYS A 9 5.62 0.73 -19.72
CA CYS A 9 4.64 1.46 -18.95
C CYS A 9 3.26 1.18 -19.54
N TYR A 10 2.24 0.92 -18.71
CA TYR A 10 0.89 0.71 -19.22
C TYR A 10 0.27 2.01 -19.76
N ARG A 11 0.29 3.07 -18.95
CA ARG A 11 -0.28 4.39 -19.28
C ARG A 11 0.25 5.48 -18.36
N PHE A 12 0.44 6.68 -18.88
CA PHE A 12 0.58 7.94 -18.13
C PHE A 12 -0.79 8.46 -17.73
N SER A 13 -0.99 8.65 -16.43
CA SER A 13 -2.20 9.27 -15.88
C SER A 13 -1.81 10.32 -14.85
N GLY A 14 -2.51 11.45 -14.85
CA GLY A 14 -2.38 12.47 -13.82
C GLY A 14 -3.15 12.10 -12.54
N THR A 15 -2.68 12.60 -11.40
CA THR A 15 -3.43 12.61 -10.14
C THR A 15 -3.22 13.95 -9.44
N ASN A 16 -4.26 14.45 -8.78
CA ASN A 16 -4.19 15.68 -7.97
C ASN A 16 -3.79 15.40 -6.52
N ARG A 17 -3.69 14.13 -6.13
CA ARG A 17 -3.35 13.70 -4.77
C ARG A 17 -2.26 12.65 -4.83
N ILE A 18 -1.09 13.00 -4.31
CA ILE A 18 0.06 12.12 -4.20
C ILE A 18 0.81 12.45 -2.91
N ALA A 19 1.33 11.42 -2.26
CA ALA A 19 2.21 11.54 -1.12
C ALA A 19 3.36 10.55 -1.29
N VAL A 20 4.58 10.99 -0.99
CA VAL A 20 5.75 10.12 -0.94
C VAL A 20 5.92 9.65 0.50
N LEU A 21 5.96 8.33 0.70
CA LEU A 21 6.18 7.72 2.00
C LEU A 21 7.58 7.14 2.02
N VAL A 22 8.41 7.64 2.94
CA VAL A 22 9.74 7.10 3.23
C VAL A 22 9.61 6.28 4.49
N ASP A 23 10.33 5.16 4.56
CA ASP A 23 10.27 4.16 5.63
C ASP A 23 9.04 3.22 5.56
N CYS A 24 9.33 1.92 5.70
CA CYS A 24 8.31 0.87 5.64
C CYS A 24 7.29 0.97 6.78
N ALA A 25 7.69 1.38 7.99
CA ALA A 25 6.78 1.50 9.13
C ALA A 25 5.76 2.62 8.92
N ILE A 26 6.14 3.71 8.23
CA ILE A 26 5.21 4.77 7.83
C ILE A 26 4.29 4.27 6.73
N TYR A 27 4.86 3.64 5.69
CA TYR A 27 4.09 3.08 4.57
C TYR A 27 2.97 2.14 5.07
N TYR A 28 3.30 1.12 5.87
CA TYR A 28 2.33 0.14 6.32
C TYR A 28 1.27 0.72 7.26
N ARG A 29 1.64 1.69 8.11
CA ARG A 29 0.68 2.41 8.96
C ARG A 29 -0.34 3.19 8.13
N VAL A 30 0.12 3.86 7.08
CA VAL A 30 -0.76 4.62 6.18
C VAL A 30 -1.65 3.69 5.36
N VAL A 31 -1.13 2.55 4.89
CA VAL A 31 -1.94 1.54 4.19
C VAL A 31 -3.06 1.01 5.09
N ALA A 32 -2.76 0.67 6.34
CA ALA A 32 -3.75 0.19 7.28
C ALA A 32 -4.86 1.22 7.52
N GLY A 33 -4.49 2.49 7.75
CA GLY A 33 -5.47 3.57 7.86
C GLY A 33 -6.28 3.78 6.58
N ALA A 34 -5.65 3.70 5.40
CA ALA A 34 -6.36 3.84 4.13
C ALA A 34 -7.43 2.75 3.95
N CYS A 35 -7.13 1.51 4.36
CA CYS A 35 -8.08 0.41 4.36
C CYS A 35 -9.24 0.62 5.33
N GLU A 36 -8.99 1.10 6.55
CA GLU A 36 -10.05 1.40 7.52
C GLU A 36 -11.03 2.49 7.05
N PHE A 37 -10.51 3.50 6.35
CA PHE A 37 -11.34 4.59 5.82
C PHE A 37 -11.90 4.33 4.41
N ALA A 38 -11.59 3.18 3.80
CA ALA A 38 -12.05 2.86 2.46
C ALA A 38 -13.56 2.68 2.44
N ARG A 39 -14.22 3.29 1.44
CA ARG A 39 -15.68 3.19 1.26
C ARG A 39 -16.11 2.33 0.08
N GLN A 40 -15.18 1.94 -0.79
CA GLN A 40 -15.48 1.24 -2.04
C GLN A 40 -14.50 0.10 -2.29
N ALA A 41 -13.28 0.42 -2.72
CA ALA A 41 -12.27 -0.58 -3.05
C ALA A 41 -10.87 0.00 -2.87
N ILE A 42 -9.93 -0.88 -2.55
CA ILE A 42 -8.49 -0.64 -2.63
C ILE A 42 -7.91 -1.68 -3.57
N TYR A 43 -7.11 -1.22 -4.52
CA TYR A 43 -6.36 -2.07 -5.44
C TYR A 43 -4.90 -2.11 -5.01
N ILE A 44 -4.42 -3.29 -4.64
CA ILE A 44 -3.01 -3.54 -4.28
C ILE A 44 -2.37 -4.26 -5.46
N LEU A 45 -1.33 -3.66 -6.05
CA LEU A 45 -0.54 -4.27 -7.11
C LEU A 45 0.88 -4.47 -6.60
N GLY A 46 1.37 -5.71 -6.67
CA GLY A 46 2.70 -6.09 -6.25
C GLY A 46 3.16 -7.34 -6.97
N TRP A 47 4.48 -7.54 -7.03
CA TRP A 47 5.08 -8.76 -7.57
C TRP A 47 4.90 -9.95 -6.63
N ASP A 48 4.95 -9.69 -5.32
CA ASP A 48 4.69 -10.64 -4.25
C ASP A 48 4.07 -9.90 -3.06
N VAL A 49 3.19 -10.58 -2.31
CA VAL A 49 2.50 -10.03 -1.16
C VAL A 49 2.64 -11.02 0.00
N ASP A 50 3.46 -10.66 0.99
CA ASP A 50 3.64 -11.48 2.19
C ASP A 50 2.55 -11.17 3.22
N SER A 51 1.58 -12.07 3.33
CA SER A 51 0.44 -11.98 4.26
C SER A 51 0.85 -11.99 5.74
N ARG A 52 2.10 -12.32 6.07
CA ARG A 52 2.63 -12.34 7.45
C ARG A 52 3.17 -10.98 7.88
N ILE A 53 3.23 -10.00 6.99
CA ILE A 53 3.70 -8.65 7.33
C ILE A 53 2.75 -8.02 8.33
N ARG A 54 3.30 -7.51 9.44
CA ARG A 54 2.54 -6.70 10.40
C ARG A 54 2.45 -5.24 9.94
N LEU A 55 1.22 -4.72 9.87
CA LEU A 55 0.96 -3.38 9.36
C LEU A 55 1.28 -2.27 10.36
N ARG A 56 1.10 -2.56 11.65
CA ARG A 56 1.36 -1.64 12.77
C ARG A 56 2.31 -2.34 13.74
N ARG A 57 3.36 -1.61 14.15
CA ARG A 57 4.39 -2.06 15.10
C ARG A 57 4.66 -0.91 16.08
N GLY A 58 4.75 -1.16 17.39
CA GLY A 58 4.97 -0.12 18.40
C GLY A 58 4.39 -0.47 19.79
N GLU A 59 4.30 0.54 20.66
CA GLU A 59 3.90 0.40 22.08
C GLU A 59 2.49 -0.18 22.28
N ASP A 60 1.59 -0.01 21.31
CA ASP A 60 0.22 -0.57 21.33
C ASP A 60 0.16 -2.05 20.88
N GLY A 61 1.32 -2.69 20.73
CA GLY A 61 1.44 -4.10 20.36
C GLY A 61 1.37 -4.38 18.86
N ASP A 62 1.79 -5.60 18.53
CA ASP A 62 1.76 -6.17 17.19
C ASP A 62 0.31 -6.62 16.85
N GLN A 63 -0.49 -5.70 16.32
CA GLN A 63 -1.95 -5.85 16.22
C GLN A 63 -2.39 -7.01 15.30
N GLU A 64 -2.01 -6.99 14.02
CA GLU A 64 -2.46 -7.97 13.04
C GLU A 64 -1.50 -8.05 11.83
N THR A 65 -1.43 -9.23 11.19
CA THR A 65 -0.74 -9.38 9.91
C THR A 65 -1.63 -8.90 8.75
N LEU A 66 -1.03 -8.62 7.59
CA LEU A 66 -1.75 -8.21 6.39
C LEU A 66 -2.83 -9.23 6.00
N GLY A 67 -2.56 -10.53 6.14
CA GLY A 67 -3.55 -11.58 5.90
C GLY A 67 -4.76 -11.43 6.81
N GLN A 68 -4.53 -11.37 8.12
CA GLN A 68 -5.59 -11.20 9.12
C GLN A 68 -6.40 -9.92 8.93
N PHE A 69 -5.76 -8.86 8.45
CA PHE A 69 -6.40 -7.58 8.20
C PHE A 69 -7.31 -7.57 6.95
N LEU A 70 -7.04 -8.47 6.00
CA LEU A 70 -7.78 -8.54 4.73
C LEU A 70 -8.87 -9.62 4.72
N ASP A 71 -8.89 -10.51 5.72
CA ASP A 71 -9.90 -11.56 5.92
C ASP A 71 -11.22 -11.00 6.47
#